data_AF-A0AAV5KRD8-F1
#
_entry.id   AF-A0AAV5KRD8-F1
#
_cell.length_a   1.000
_cell.length_b   1.000
_cell.length_c   1.000
_cell.angle_alpha   90.00
_cell.angle_beta   90.00
_cell.angle_gamma   90.00
#
_symmetry.space_group_name_H-M   'P 1'
#
loop_
_entity.id
_entity.type
_entity.pdbx_description
1 polymer ?
#
loop_
_entity_poly.entity_id
_entity_poly.type
_entity_poly.pdbx_seq_one_letter_code
_entity_poly.pdbx_strand_id
1 'polypeptide(L)'
;MLLLRYLLQSAWYAQDSSALVLAIITFGDSSVDVGNNDYLPTLSKANYPPYGKKFINHKPTGRFCNGKLTTDISAETLRFKNYALAYLSPGASGRIF
;
A
#
# COMPACT_ATOMS: atom_id res chain seq x y z
N MET A 1 -1.78 40.17 -12.91
CA MET A 1 -1.30 39.06 -13.76
C MET A 1 -0.08 38.32 -13.22
N LEU A 2 0.86 38.97 -12.51
CA LEU A 2 2.03 38.30 -11.90
C LEU A 2 1.69 37.37 -10.72
N LEU A 3 0.75 37.77 -9.86
CA LEU A 3 0.32 36.95 -8.72
C LEU A 3 -0.32 35.63 -9.17
N LEU A 4 -1.17 35.69 -10.20
CA LEU A 4 -1.80 34.50 -10.79
C LEU A 4 -0.75 33.57 -11.42
N ARG A 5 0.27 34.11 -12.08
CA ARG A 5 1.38 33.33 -12.63
C ARG A 5 2.22 32.67 -11.53
N TYR A 6 2.49 33.38 -10.43
CA TYR A 6 3.21 32.82 -9.28
C TYR A 6 2.43 31.70 -8.60
N LEU A 7 1.12 31.88 -8.39
CA LEU A 7 0.24 30.86 -7.83
C LEU A 7 0.14 29.62 -8.73
N LEU A 8 -0.02 29.82 -10.04
CA LEU A 8 0.04 28.73 -11.00
C LEU A 8 1.40 28.03 -10.90
N GLN A 9 2.52 28.76 -11.01
CA GLN A 9 3.88 28.20 -10.94
C GLN A 9 4.11 27.39 -9.66
N SER A 10 3.63 27.83 -8.50
CA SER A 10 3.72 27.09 -7.24
C SER A 10 2.88 25.82 -7.21
N ALA A 11 1.73 25.80 -7.88
CA ALA A 11 0.91 24.61 -8.02
C ALA A 11 1.55 23.57 -8.96
N TRP A 12 2.25 24.02 -10.02
CA TRP A 12 3.03 23.14 -10.91
C TRP A 12 4.33 22.63 -10.25
N TYR A 13 4.91 23.40 -9.33
CA TYR A 13 6.10 23.03 -8.56
C TYR A 13 5.80 22.23 -7.28
N ALA A 14 4.54 21.85 -7.04
CA ALA A 14 4.21 20.88 -6.00
C ALA A 14 4.88 19.55 -6.37
N GLN A 15 6.12 19.38 -5.91
CA GLN A 15 6.96 18.25 -6.23
C GLN A 15 6.28 17.01 -5.71
N ASP A 16 5.90 16.11 -6.62
CA ASP A 16 5.47 14.80 -6.21
C ASP A 16 6.62 14.18 -5.40
N SER A 17 6.35 13.86 -4.14
CA SER A 17 7.36 13.27 -3.25
C SER A 17 7.64 11.86 -3.76
N SER A 18 8.64 11.74 -4.62
CA SER A 18 9.05 10.46 -5.19
C SER A 18 9.48 9.51 -4.07
N ALA A 19 9.15 8.23 -4.25
CA ALA A 19 9.63 7.18 -3.39
C ALA A 19 11.16 7.23 -3.31
N LEU A 20 11.71 7.01 -2.11
CA LEU A 20 13.17 7.08 -1.89
C LEU A 20 13.92 5.93 -2.58
N VAL A 21 13.21 4.84 -2.88
CA VAL A 21 13.70 3.67 -3.60
C VAL A 21 12.71 3.29 -4.69
N LEU A 22 13.20 2.61 -5.74
CA LEU A 22 12.37 2.22 -6.88
C LEU A 22 11.29 1.19 -6.51
N ALA A 23 11.63 0.24 -5.64
CA ALA A 23 10.74 -0.85 -5.28
C ALA A 23 11.08 -1.42 -3.89
N ILE A 24 10.07 -2.03 -3.26
CA ILE A 24 10.21 -2.84 -2.06
C ILE A 24 9.78 -4.25 -2.43
N ILE A 25 10.67 -5.22 -2.23
CA ILE A 25 10.36 -6.64 -2.42
C ILE A 25 10.40 -7.28 -1.05
N THR A 26 9.28 -7.89 -0.65
CA THR A 26 9.09 -8.45 0.68
C THR A 26 8.98 -9.96 0.58
N PHE A 27 9.77 -10.67 1.39
CA PHE A 27 9.69 -12.11 1.59
C PHE A 27 9.46 -12.40 3.06
N GLY A 28 8.62 -13.38 3.38
CA GLY A 28 8.36 -13.75 4.76
C GLY A 28 7.12 -14.62 4.91
N ASP A 29 6.54 -14.54 6.10
CA ASP A 29 5.38 -15.30 6.54
C ASP A 29 4.13 -14.43 6.67
N SER A 30 3.17 -14.86 7.51
CA SER A 30 1.94 -14.13 7.82
C SER A 30 2.15 -12.68 8.27
N SER A 31 3.28 -12.38 8.91
CA SER A 31 3.60 -11.04 9.46
C SER A 31 3.77 -9.98 8.38
N VAL A 32 4.04 -10.40 7.14
CA VAL A 32 4.24 -9.51 5.99
C VAL A 32 3.29 -9.83 4.84
N ASP A 33 2.35 -10.76 5.04
CA ASP A 33 1.38 -11.14 4.03
C ASP A 33 0.31 -10.06 3.86
N VAL A 34 0.27 -9.48 2.66
CA VAL A 34 -0.66 -8.42 2.26
C VAL A 34 -2.02 -8.93 1.79
N GLY A 35 -2.24 -10.25 1.86
CA GLY A 35 -3.45 -10.93 1.36
C GLY A 35 -3.20 -11.91 0.22
N ASN A 36 -1.95 -12.38 0.04
CA ASN A 36 -1.60 -13.36 -0.99
C ASN A 36 -2.35 -14.68 -0.78
N ASN A 37 -2.53 -15.11 0.47
CA ASN A 37 -3.18 -16.37 0.78
C ASN A 37 -4.66 -16.41 0.35
N ASP A 38 -5.32 -15.27 0.17
CA ASP A 38 -6.72 -15.23 -0.28
C ASP A 38 -6.88 -15.81 -1.70
N TYR A 39 -5.81 -15.75 -2.50
CA TYR A 39 -5.72 -16.25 -3.87
C TYR A 39 -5.17 -17.68 -3.96
N LEU A 40 -4.87 -18.33 -2.84
CA LEU A 40 -4.35 -19.69 -2.78
C LEU A 40 -5.38 -20.66 -2.15
N PRO A 41 -5.33 -21.96 -2.49
CA PRO A 41 -6.14 -22.99 -1.84
C PRO A 41 -5.53 -23.39 -0.48
N THR A 42 -5.59 -22.48 0.49
CA THR A 42 -5.07 -22.66 1.85
C THR A 42 -6.12 -22.34 2.92
N LEU A 43 -5.98 -22.92 4.11
CA LEU A 43 -6.78 -22.56 5.28
C LEU A 43 -6.25 -21.30 5.98
N SER A 44 -4.99 -20.93 5.74
CA SER A 44 -4.33 -19.77 6.34
C SER A 44 -4.76 -18.47 5.66
N LYS A 45 -6.03 -18.07 5.85
CA LYS A 45 -6.57 -16.81 5.33
C LYS A 45 -6.83 -15.84 6.47
N ALA A 46 -6.76 -14.54 6.19
CA ALA A 46 -7.07 -13.46 7.13
C ALA A 46 -8.13 -12.49 6.55
N ASN A 47 -9.05 -13.05 5.76
CA ASN A 47 -10.16 -12.34 5.12
C ASN A 47 -11.46 -12.38 5.94
N TYR A 48 -11.34 -12.49 7.27
CA TYR A 48 -12.46 -12.47 8.22
C TYR A 48 -12.12 -11.64 9.47
N PRO A 49 -13.11 -11.20 10.27
CA PRO A 49 -12.87 -10.47 11.52
C PRO A 49 -12.06 -11.32 12.52
N PRO A 50 -11.13 -10.74 13.30
CA PRO A 50 -10.95 -9.31 13.56
C PRO A 50 -10.03 -8.58 12.59
N TYR A 51 -9.42 -9.28 11.63
CA TYR A 51 -8.40 -8.73 10.74
C TYR A 51 -8.92 -7.53 9.94
N GLY A 52 -8.08 -6.50 9.79
CA GLY A 52 -8.44 -5.26 9.13
C GLY A 52 -9.40 -4.31 9.88
N LYS A 53 -9.85 -4.63 11.11
CA LYS A 53 -10.78 -3.79 11.89
C LYS A 53 -10.30 -2.35 12.11
N LYS A 54 -8.98 -2.14 12.23
CA LYS A 54 -8.31 -0.84 12.39
C LYS A 54 -7.64 -0.35 11.10
N PHE A 55 -7.87 -1.03 9.97
CA PHE A 55 -7.37 -0.60 8.67
C PHE A 55 -8.33 0.42 8.03
N ILE A 56 -7.87 1.12 6.99
CA ILE A 56 -8.54 2.32 6.43
C ILE A 56 -10.02 2.11 6.11
N ASN A 57 -10.38 0.92 5.62
CA ASN A 57 -11.75 0.58 5.23
C ASN A 57 -12.54 -0.18 6.31
N HIS A 58 -11.93 -0.47 7.47
CA HIS A 58 -12.50 -1.27 8.57
C HIS A 58 -13.07 -2.62 8.12
N LYS A 59 -12.53 -3.21 7.05
CA LYS A 59 -12.94 -4.50 6.49
C LYS A 59 -11.81 -5.50 6.57
N PRO A 60 -12.11 -6.81 6.58
CA PRO A 60 -11.07 -7.83 6.41
C PRO A 60 -10.27 -7.62 5.13
N THR A 61 -8.95 -7.69 5.25
CA THR A 61 -8.00 -7.32 4.20
C THR A 61 -7.20 -8.49 3.66
N GLY A 62 -7.28 -9.68 4.27
CA GLY A 62 -6.37 -10.79 3.99
C GLY A 62 -5.03 -10.67 4.74
N ARG A 63 -4.84 -9.59 5.51
CA ARG A 63 -3.62 -9.34 6.30
C ARG A 63 -3.78 -9.90 7.70
N PHE A 64 -2.78 -10.61 8.22
CA PHE A 64 -2.78 -11.15 9.59
C PHE A 64 -2.56 -10.07 10.68
N CYS A 65 -3.18 -8.90 10.50
CA CYS A 65 -3.14 -7.78 11.42
C CYS A 65 -4.49 -7.05 11.41
N ASN A 66 -4.82 -6.38 12.51
CA ASN A 66 -6.00 -5.52 12.57
C ASN A 66 -5.78 -4.19 11.82
N GLY A 67 -4.54 -3.80 11.54
CA GLY A 67 -4.20 -2.53 10.90
C GLY A 67 -3.06 -2.70 9.90
N LYS A 68 -2.12 -1.75 9.92
CA LYS A 68 -0.93 -1.77 9.05
C LYS A 68 0.01 -2.92 9.42
N LEU A 69 0.64 -3.51 8.42
CA LEU A 69 1.78 -4.40 8.57
C LEU A 69 3.05 -3.58 8.80
N THR A 70 4.11 -4.22 9.30
CA THR A 70 5.43 -3.58 9.42
C THR A 70 5.92 -3.06 8.07
N THR A 71 5.64 -3.80 6.99
CA THR A 71 6.00 -3.41 5.62
C THR A 71 5.27 -2.17 5.12
N ASP A 72 4.04 -1.94 5.56
CA ASP A 72 3.30 -0.72 5.24
C ASP A 72 3.96 0.50 5.88
N ILE A 73 4.39 0.38 7.14
CA ILE A 73 5.08 1.45 7.87
C ILE A 73 6.43 1.75 7.21
N SER A 74 7.17 0.71 6.80
CA SER A 74 8.41 0.86 6.04
C SER A 74 8.18 1.55 4.69
N ALA A 75 7.13 1.16 3.96
CA ALA A 75 6.77 1.77 2.68
C ALA A 75 6.40 3.25 2.82
N GLU A 76 5.61 3.60 3.85
CA GLU A 76 5.27 5.00 4.17
C GLU A 76 6.53 5.81 4.52
N THR A 77 7.45 5.24 5.30
CA THR A 77 8.75 5.87 5.62
C THR A 77 9.58 6.12 4.35
N LEU A 78 9.48 5.22 3.36
CA LEU A 78 10.12 5.33 2.05
C LEU A 78 9.33 6.17 1.04
N ARG A 79 8.27 6.87 1.49
CA ARG A 79 7.40 7.76 0.69
C ARG A 79 6.57 7.06 -0.38
N PHE A 80 6.29 5.76 -0.23
CA PHE A 80 5.27 5.10 -1.03
C PHE A 80 3.88 5.55 -0.58
N LYS A 81 3.02 5.90 -1.53
CA LYS A 81 1.66 6.38 -1.27
C LYS A 81 0.61 5.27 -1.18
N ASN A 82 0.91 4.12 -1.80
CA ASN A 82 -0.02 3.01 -1.94
C ASN A 82 0.46 1.82 -1.12
N TYR A 83 -0.49 1.09 -0.54
CA TYR A 83 -0.20 -0.20 0.09
C TYR A 83 0.09 -1.26 -0.97
N ALA A 84 1.00 -2.17 -0.66
CA ALA A 84 1.27 -3.32 -1.51
C ALA A 84 0.00 -4.16 -1.71
N LEU A 85 -0.27 -4.52 -2.95
CA LEU A 85 -1.36 -5.41 -3.34
C LEU A 85 -0.89 -6.86 -3.25
N ALA A 86 -1.82 -7.79 -3.04
CA ALA A 86 -1.53 -9.21 -3.17
C ALA A 86 -1.05 -9.52 -4.59
N TYR A 87 0.01 -10.32 -4.70
CA TYR A 87 0.72 -10.62 -5.94
C TYR A 87 -0.21 -11.20 -7.02
N LEU A 88 -1.14 -12.07 -6.63
CA LEU A 88 -2.11 -12.70 -7.52
C LEU A 88 -3.42 -11.91 -7.66
N SER A 89 -3.52 -10.71 -7.08
CA SER A 89 -4.74 -9.91 -7.19
C SER A 89 -4.92 -9.36 -8.61
N PRO A 90 -6.15 -9.31 -9.14
CA PRO A 90 -6.41 -8.69 -10.45
C PRO A 90 -5.99 -7.22 -10.54
N GLY A 91 -5.90 -6.54 -9.39
CA GLY A 91 -5.45 -5.15 -9.27
C GLY A 91 -3.93 -4.98 -9.30
N ALA A 92 -3.15 -6.06 -9.10
CA ALA A 92 -1.68 -6.05 -9.18
C ALA A 92 -1.21 -6.09 -10.65
N SER A 93 -1.75 -5.19 -11.47
CA SER A 93 -1.29 -4.96 -12.84
C SER A 93 -0.09 -4.02 -12.78
N GLY A 94 1.03 -4.42 -13.38
CA GLY A 94 2.31 -3.68 -13.40
C GLY A 94 2.27 -2.37 -14.20
N ARG A 95 1.23 -1.55 -14.08
CA ARG A 95 1.32 -0.12 -14.42
C ARG A 95 2.24 0.53 -13.40
N ILE A 96 3.52 0.42 -13.70
CA ILE A 96 4.59 1.25 -13.13
C ILE A 96 4.15 2.70 -13.37
N PHE A 97 4.20 3.50 -12.30
CA PHE A 97 3.85 4.92 -12.29
C PHE A 97 4.37 5.68 -13.52
#